data_AF-A0A968MPN5-F1
#
_entry.id   AF-A0A968MPN5-F1
#
_cell.length_a   1.000
_cell.length_b   1.000
_cell.length_c   1.000
_cell.angle_alpha   90.00
_cell.angle_beta   90.00
_cell.angle_gamma   90.00
#
_symmetry.space_group_name_H-M   'P 1'
#
loop_
_entity.id
_entity.type
_entity.pdbx_description
1 polymer ?
#
loop_
_entity_poly.entity_id
_entity_poly.type
_entity_poly.pdbx_seq_one_letter_code
_entity_poly.pdbx_strand_id
1 'polypeptide(L)'
;LQSDLSRIALASHAAEMCRRTAPEGEASPAFDRLTEILDHLLEEPASVAVRRAFELRLVSSLGYHPSLSVCALCGREEGALYFDLESGGCLCPDHGIGKERIGPGTRAWMQHVLASEAFLPHGPFEASDAAKAARTVRRPMDRFFASLLGSPLRSTAFLEDVLP
;
A
#
# COMPACT_ATOMS: atom_id res chain seq x y z
N LEU A 1 20.53 -2.50 -15.31
CA LEU A 1 20.17 -1.16 -15.82
C LEU A 1 18.69 -0.83 -15.57
N GLN A 2 17.71 -1.43 -16.27
CA GLN A 2 16.28 -1.14 -15.99
C GLN A 2 15.85 -1.56 -14.58
N SER A 3 16.26 -2.75 -14.13
CA SER A 3 16.03 -3.23 -12.75
C SER A 3 16.54 -2.23 -11.69
N ASP A 4 17.70 -1.63 -11.94
CA ASP A 4 18.35 -0.72 -11.00
C ASP A 4 17.64 0.64 -11.02
N LEU A 5 17.14 1.05 -12.18
CA LEU A 5 16.32 2.25 -12.33
C LEU A 5 14.99 2.12 -11.58
N SER A 6 14.27 1.00 -11.73
CA SER A 6 13.01 0.76 -11.02
C SER A 6 13.21 0.74 -9.50
N ARG A 7 14.31 0.16 -9.01
CA ARG A 7 14.68 0.20 -7.58
C ARG A 7 14.94 1.62 -7.10
N ILE A 8 15.76 2.39 -7.82
CA ILE A 8 16.05 3.79 -7.48
C ILE A 8 14.76 4.62 -7.47
N ALA A 9 13.89 4.43 -8.45
CA ALA A 9 12.61 5.13 -8.53
C ALA A 9 11.71 4.81 -7.33
N LEU A 10 11.59 3.52 -6.98
CA LEU A 10 10.75 3.09 -5.86
C LEU A 10 11.33 3.52 -4.49
N ALA A 11 12.66 3.45 -4.33
CA ALA A 11 13.35 3.98 -3.16
C ALA A 11 13.14 5.50 -3.01
N SER A 12 13.25 6.25 -4.11
CA SER A 12 13.02 7.70 -4.12
C SER A 12 11.58 8.04 -3.75
N HIS A 13 10.62 7.26 -4.25
CA HIS A 13 9.22 7.40 -3.92
C HIS A 13 8.92 7.13 -2.45
N ALA A 14 9.48 6.05 -1.89
CA ALA A 14 9.36 5.73 -0.48
C ALA A 14 9.97 6.81 0.42
N ALA A 15 11.15 7.33 0.05
CA ALA A 15 11.81 8.41 0.77
C ALA A 15 10.99 9.71 0.75
N GLU A 16 10.40 10.06 -0.40
CA GLU A 16 9.52 11.22 -0.51
C GLU A 16 8.26 11.06 0.33
N MET A 17 7.63 9.87 0.33
CA MET A 17 6.48 9.58 1.19
C MET A 17 6.84 9.73 2.66
N CYS A 18 7.91 9.06 3.12
CA CYS A 18 8.38 9.15 4.49
C CYS A 18 8.62 10.62 4.91
N ARG A 19 9.32 11.40 4.07
CA ARG A 19 9.61 12.82 4.35
C ARG A 19 8.36 13.66 4.52
N ARG A 20 7.28 13.36 3.79
CA ARG A 20 6.04 14.15 3.82
C ARG A 20 5.05 13.69 4.89
N THR A 21 5.15 12.44 5.35
CA THR A 21 4.28 11.89 6.40
C THR A 21 4.91 11.97 7.79
N ALA A 22 6.23 12.10 7.90
CA ALA A 22 6.92 12.24 9.17
C ALA A 22 6.76 13.66 9.75
N PRO A 23 6.36 13.80 11.03
CA PRO A 23 6.39 15.09 11.72
C PRO A 23 7.82 15.63 11.82
N GLU A 24 7.99 16.96 11.72
CA GLU A 24 9.30 17.58 11.88
C GLU A 24 9.79 17.46 13.33
N GLY A 25 11.03 16.97 13.50
CA GLY A 25 11.69 16.91 14.81
C GLY A 25 11.27 15.74 15.71
N GLU A 26 10.44 14.81 15.24
CA GLU A 26 9.98 13.65 16.00
C GLU A 26 10.40 12.33 15.34
N ALA A 27 10.58 11.30 16.17
CA ALA A 27 10.73 9.94 15.67
C ALA A 27 9.42 9.51 14.99
N SER A 28 9.50 9.07 13.73
CA SER A 28 8.33 8.66 12.96
C SER A 28 8.41 7.18 12.59
N PRO A 29 7.34 6.39 12.83
CA PRO A 29 7.24 5.02 12.32
C PRO A 29 7.44 4.92 10.80
N ALA A 30 7.25 6.01 10.06
CA ALA A 30 7.52 6.07 8.62
C ALA A 30 8.99 5.77 8.28
N PHE A 31 9.93 6.09 9.17
CA PHE A 31 11.36 5.83 8.95
C PHE A 31 11.69 4.34 9.04
N ASP A 32 11.04 3.60 9.94
CA ASP A 32 11.18 2.15 10.01
C ASP A 32 10.65 1.51 8.72
N ARG A 33 9.49 1.98 8.25
CA ARG A 33 8.91 1.54 6.96
C ARG A 33 9.83 1.83 5.77
N LEU A 34 10.51 2.98 5.78
CA LEU A 34 11.48 3.35 4.76
C LEU A 34 12.69 2.41 4.77
N THR A 35 13.23 2.11 5.96
CA THR A 35 14.38 1.20 6.09
C THR A 35 14.02 -0.19 5.57
N GLU A 36 12.86 -0.72 5.95
CA GLU A 36 12.40 -2.05 5.51
C GLU A 36 12.25 -2.17 3.99
N ILE A 37 11.72 -1.16 3.30
CA ILE A 37 11.63 -1.22 1.83
C ILE A 37 13.00 -1.05 1.17
N LEU A 38 13.89 -0.22 1.72
CA LEU A 38 15.24 -0.06 1.17
C LEU A 38 16.03 -1.37 1.29
N ASP A 39 15.99 -2.01 2.45
CA ASP A 39 16.62 -3.32 2.67
C ASP A 39 16.06 -4.37 1.72
N HIS A 40 14.73 -4.40 1.53
CA HIS A 40 14.10 -5.29 0.57
C HIS A 40 14.57 -5.05 -0.87
N LEU A 41 14.71 -3.78 -1.29
CA LEU A 41 15.12 -3.42 -2.66
C LEU A 41 16.60 -3.72 -2.95
N LEU A 42 17.45 -3.96 -1.94
CA LEU A 42 18.82 -4.40 -2.16
C LEU A 42 18.88 -5.82 -2.72
N GLU A 43 17.99 -6.70 -2.25
CA GLU A 43 17.97 -8.13 -2.59
C GLU A 43 16.93 -8.44 -3.68
N GLU A 44 15.76 -7.81 -3.61
CA GLU A 44 14.59 -8.16 -4.40
C GLU A 44 14.28 -7.09 -5.48
N PRO A 45 13.60 -7.47 -6.59
CA PRO A 45 13.24 -6.51 -7.63
C PRO A 45 12.10 -5.59 -7.18
N ALA A 46 12.15 -4.34 -7.65
CA ALA A 46 11.01 -3.43 -7.52
C ALA A 46 9.80 -3.95 -8.31
N SER A 47 8.61 -3.83 -7.72
CA SER A 47 7.34 -4.19 -8.39
C SER A 47 6.17 -3.37 -7.84
N VAL A 48 5.04 -3.39 -8.55
CA VAL A 48 3.78 -2.82 -8.05
C VAL A 48 3.34 -3.42 -6.71
N ALA A 49 3.66 -4.69 -6.45
CA ALA A 49 3.33 -5.35 -5.19
C ALA A 49 4.20 -4.82 -4.04
N VAL A 50 5.50 -4.64 -4.27
CA VAL A 50 6.44 -4.01 -3.30
C VAL A 50 5.98 -2.61 -2.95
N ARG A 51 5.65 -1.79 -3.96
CA ARG A 51 5.12 -0.44 -3.75
C ARG A 51 3.88 -0.45 -2.86
N ARG A 52 2.88 -1.27 -3.21
CA ARG A 52 1.61 -1.32 -2.48
C ARG A 52 1.74 -1.92 -1.09
N ALA A 53 2.67 -2.85 -0.88
CA ALA A 53 2.96 -3.39 0.44
C ALA A 53 3.58 -2.33 1.36
N PHE A 54 4.57 -1.57 0.87
CA PHE A 54 5.12 -0.43 1.59
C PHE A 54 4.04 0.57 1.97
N GLU A 55 3.23 0.99 0.99
CA GLU A 55 2.16 1.96 1.18
C GLU A 55 1.13 1.50 2.24
N LEU A 56 0.68 0.23 2.18
CA LEU A 56 -0.23 -0.33 3.18
C LEU A 56 0.38 -0.31 4.59
N ARG A 57 1.64 -0.75 4.71
CA ARG A 57 2.36 -0.79 5.99
C ARG A 57 2.63 0.63 6.52
N LEU A 58 2.91 1.60 5.63
CA LEU A 58 3.06 3.01 5.97
C LEU A 58 1.75 3.57 6.53
N VAL A 59 0.62 3.39 5.83
CA VAL A 59 -0.69 3.87 6.31
C VAL A 59 -1.04 3.28 7.67
N SER A 60 -0.80 1.99 7.87
CA SER A 60 -1.01 1.36 9.18
C SER A 60 -0.11 1.99 10.25
N SER A 61 1.17 2.26 9.94
CA SER A 61 2.12 2.88 10.88
C SER A 61 1.80 4.34 11.25
N LEU A 62 1.05 5.03 10.38
CA LEU A 62 0.53 6.38 10.63
C LEU A 62 -0.75 6.38 11.49
N GLY A 63 -1.21 5.21 11.95
CA GLY A 63 -2.36 5.06 12.86
C GLY A 63 -3.71 4.85 12.18
N TYR A 64 -3.77 4.77 10.84
CA TYR A 64 -5.04 4.58 10.12
C TYR A 64 -5.62 3.17 10.21
N HIS A 65 -4.78 2.16 10.43
CA HIS A 65 -5.15 0.74 10.60
C HIS A 65 -6.37 0.28 9.76
N PRO A 66 -6.19 0.09 8.44
CA PRO A 66 -7.31 -0.19 7.54
C PRO A 66 -8.05 -1.47 7.95
N SER A 67 -9.39 -1.40 8.08
CA SER A 67 -10.20 -2.57 8.37
C SER A 67 -10.24 -3.47 7.14
N LEU A 68 -9.76 -4.72 7.27
CA LEU A 68 -9.75 -5.68 6.16
C LEU A 68 -10.74 -6.83 6.31
N SER A 69 -11.24 -7.09 7.53
CA SER A 69 -12.11 -8.24 7.82
C SER A 69 -13.59 -7.88 7.90
N VAL A 70 -13.89 -6.64 8.27
CA VAL A 70 -15.26 -6.12 8.44
C VAL A 70 -15.44 -4.83 7.66
N CYS A 71 -16.70 -4.46 7.40
CA CYS A 71 -17.03 -3.14 6.90
C CYS A 71 -16.53 -2.06 7.86
N ALA A 72 -15.68 -1.15 7.38
CA ALA A 72 -15.11 -0.06 8.17
C ALA A 72 -16.16 0.91 8.76
N LEU A 73 -17.37 0.97 8.16
CA LEU A 73 -18.44 1.88 8.61
C LEU A 73 -19.47 1.23 9.54
N CYS A 74 -19.77 -0.06 9.38
CA CYS A 74 -20.84 -0.73 10.13
C CYS A 74 -20.46 -2.05 10.81
N GLY A 75 -19.23 -2.54 10.62
CA GLY A 75 -18.72 -3.74 11.30
C GLY A 75 -19.21 -5.09 10.77
N ARG A 76 -20.03 -5.14 9.71
CA ARG A 76 -20.48 -6.44 9.13
C ARG A 76 -19.33 -7.19 8.43
N GLU A 77 -19.20 -8.49 8.71
CA GLU A 77 -18.18 -9.39 8.13
C GLU A 77 -18.44 -9.78 6.66
N GLU A 78 -19.66 -10.23 6.35
CA GLU A 78 -20.04 -10.75 5.02
C GLU A 78 -20.04 -9.68 3.90
N GLY A 79 -19.72 -8.43 4.26
CA GLY A 79 -19.81 -7.28 3.37
C GLY A 79 -18.57 -6.98 2.55
N ALA A 80 -17.37 -7.34 2.99
CA ALA A 80 -16.10 -6.78 2.50
C ALA A 80 -15.76 -7.12 1.03
N LEU A 81 -16.50 -6.53 0.08
CA LEU A 81 -16.40 -6.69 -1.37
C LEU A 81 -15.82 -5.44 -2.06
N TYR A 82 -15.72 -4.36 -1.30
CA TYR A 82 -15.22 -3.08 -1.77
C TYR A 82 -14.09 -2.61 -0.86
N PHE A 83 -13.23 -1.76 -1.38
CA PHE A 83 -12.15 -1.14 -0.63
C PHE A 83 -12.09 0.35 -0.91
N ASP A 84 -12.08 1.13 0.16
CA ASP A 84 -11.79 2.54 0.13
C ASP A 84 -11.08 2.96 1.41
N LEU A 85 -9.83 3.37 1.25
CA LEU A 85 -8.98 3.75 2.38
C LEU A 85 -9.45 5.06 3.05
N GLU A 86 -10.05 5.99 2.28
CA GLU A 86 -10.65 7.20 2.84
C GLU A 86 -11.87 6.88 3.73
N SER A 87 -12.52 5.74 3.49
CA SER A 87 -13.63 5.25 4.30
C SER A 87 -13.17 4.27 5.40
N GLY A 88 -11.86 4.09 5.58
CA GLY A 88 -11.26 3.23 6.62
C GLY A 88 -10.94 1.79 6.20
N GLY A 89 -11.14 1.41 4.93
CA GLY A 89 -10.74 0.08 4.42
C GLY A 89 -11.85 -0.64 3.66
N CYS A 90 -12.07 -1.91 3.99
CA CYS A 90 -13.09 -2.76 3.36
C CYS A 90 -14.51 -2.27 3.68
N LEU A 91 -15.42 -2.37 2.70
CA LEU A 91 -16.81 -1.89 2.83
C LEU A 91 -17.82 -2.95 2.37
N CYS A 92 -19.01 -2.92 3.00
CA CYS A 92 -20.16 -3.73 2.61
C CYS A 92 -20.83 -3.24 1.32
N PRO A 93 -21.70 -4.03 0.66
CA PRO A 93 -22.42 -3.59 -0.54
C PRO A 93 -23.21 -2.29 -0.36
N ASP A 94 -23.76 -2.05 0.83
CA ASP A 94 -24.56 -0.85 1.11
C ASP A 94 -23.69 0.41 1.20
N HIS A 95 -22.45 0.28 1.69
CA HIS A 95 -21.52 1.39 1.90
C HIS A 95 -20.46 1.53 0.78
N GLY A 96 -20.27 0.48 -0.02
CA GLY A 96 -19.24 0.38 -1.04
C GLY A 96 -19.68 0.83 -2.44
N ILE A 97 -20.93 1.29 -2.61
CA ILE A 97 -21.44 1.71 -3.91
C ILE A 97 -20.55 2.84 -4.47
N GLY A 98 -20.03 2.64 -5.69
CA GLY A 98 -19.11 3.58 -6.35
C GLY A 98 -17.65 3.51 -5.85
N LYS A 99 -17.32 2.58 -4.96
CA LYS A 99 -15.94 2.31 -4.51
C LYS A 99 -15.30 1.15 -5.29
N GLU A 100 -14.01 0.95 -5.10
CA GLU A 100 -13.25 -0.08 -5.83
C GLU A 100 -13.66 -1.48 -5.36
N ARG A 101 -13.99 -2.39 -6.28
CA ARG A 101 -14.34 -3.77 -5.94
C ARG A 101 -13.08 -4.59 -5.72
N ILE A 102 -13.04 -5.35 -4.64
CA ILE A 102 -11.94 -6.27 -4.34
C ILE A 102 -12.45 -7.70 -4.21
N GLY A 103 -11.61 -8.66 -4.66
CA GLY A 103 -11.86 -10.08 -4.46
C GLY A 103 -11.25 -10.59 -3.14
N PRO A 104 -11.61 -11.83 -2.73
CA PRO A 104 -11.06 -12.44 -1.53
C PRO A 104 -9.53 -12.59 -1.57
N GLY A 105 -8.95 -12.84 -2.75
CA GLY A 105 -7.49 -12.91 -2.91
C GLY A 105 -6.79 -11.57 -2.65
N THR A 106 -7.35 -10.46 -3.13
CA THR A 106 -6.84 -9.11 -2.86
C THR A 106 -6.90 -8.80 -1.36
N ARG A 107 -8.03 -9.12 -0.72
CA ARG A 107 -8.21 -8.94 0.73
C ARG A 107 -7.21 -9.76 1.53
N ALA A 108 -7.07 -11.05 1.20
CA ALA A 108 -6.14 -11.96 1.87
C ALA A 108 -4.69 -11.50 1.70
N TRP A 109 -4.32 -11.00 0.51
CA TRP A 109 -2.98 -10.44 0.28
C TRP A 109 -2.73 -9.20 1.15
N MET A 110 -3.69 -8.27 1.24
CA MET A 110 -3.54 -7.11 2.14
C MET A 110 -3.45 -7.52 3.61
N GLN A 111 -4.24 -8.51 4.05
CA GLN A 111 -4.17 -9.03 5.41
C GLN A 111 -2.79 -9.65 5.70
N HIS A 112 -2.26 -10.42 4.75
CA HIS A 112 -0.92 -11.02 4.84
C HIS A 112 0.20 -9.98 4.94
N VAL A 113 0.12 -8.91 4.12
CA VAL A 113 1.06 -7.78 4.16
C VAL A 113 1.04 -7.08 5.53
N LEU A 114 -0.14 -6.86 6.12
CA LEU A 114 -0.26 -6.13 7.39
C LEU A 114 0.02 -7.00 8.63
N ALA A 115 -0.15 -8.32 8.53
CA ALA A 115 0.05 -9.24 9.64
C ALA A 115 1.52 -9.65 9.85
N SER A 116 2.42 -9.30 8.94
CA SER A 116 3.80 -9.77 8.96
C SER A 116 4.80 -8.75 9.51
N GLU A 117 5.76 -9.27 10.27
CA GLU A 117 6.96 -8.53 10.68
C GLU A 117 7.92 -8.31 9.50
N ALA A 118 8.05 -9.31 8.62
CA ALA A 118 8.82 -9.15 7.39
C ALA A 118 8.13 -8.16 6.44
N PHE A 119 8.91 -7.39 5.68
CA PHE A 119 8.36 -6.39 4.74
C PHE A 119 7.40 -7.01 3.73
N LEU A 120 7.85 -8.09 3.09
CA LEU A 120 7.06 -8.96 2.22
C LEU A 120 7.35 -10.41 2.61
N PRO A 121 6.59 -10.99 3.54
CA PRO A 121 6.72 -12.40 3.87
C PRO A 121 6.55 -13.30 2.65
N HIS A 122 7.42 -14.29 2.51
CA HIS A 122 7.10 -15.48 1.72
C HIS A 122 5.76 -16.04 2.23
N GLY A 123 4.83 -16.24 1.32
CA GLY A 123 3.47 -16.62 1.64
C GLY A 123 2.83 -17.40 0.51
N PRO A 124 1.54 -17.74 0.62
CA PRO A 124 0.85 -18.56 -0.38
C PRO A 124 0.56 -17.79 -1.68
N PHE A 125 1.03 -16.56 -1.81
CA PHE A 125 0.75 -15.69 -2.96
C PHE A 125 1.88 -15.78 -3.97
N GLU A 126 1.56 -16.30 -5.14
CA GLU A 126 2.42 -16.16 -6.31
C GLU A 126 2.62 -14.67 -6.66
N ALA A 127 3.75 -14.34 -7.28
CA ALA A 127 4.06 -12.97 -7.67
C ALA A 127 2.99 -12.33 -8.56
N SER A 128 2.35 -13.14 -9.42
CA SER A 128 1.26 -12.72 -10.30
C SER A 128 -0.01 -12.34 -9.52
N ASP A 129 -0.35 -13.08 -8.47
CA ASP A 129 -1.49 -12.82 -7.60
C ASP A 129 -1.27 -11.57 -6.75
N ALA A 130 -0.07 -11.42 -6.17
CA ALA A 130 0.33 -10.21 -5.46
C ALA A 130 0.26 -8.98 -6.37
N ALA A 131 0.78 -9.07 -7.59
CA ALA A 131 0.72 -7.97 -8.56
C ALA A 131 -0.72 -7.64 -8.98
N LYS A 132 -1.59 -8.65 -9.14
CA LYS A 132 -3.02 -8.45 -9.42
C LYS A 132 -3.72 -7.77 -8.25
N ALA A 133 -3.47 -8.21 -7.02
CA ALA A 133 -4.00 -7.59 -5.80
C ALA A 133 -3.58 -6.12 -5.69
N ALA A 134 -2.28 -5.85 -5.84
CA ALA A 134 -1.70 -4.51 -5.82
C ALA A 134 -2.32 -3.57 -6.86
N ARG A 135 -2.49 -4.05 -8.11
CA ARG A 135 -3.17 -3.28 -9.16
C ARG A 135 -4.65 -3.02 -8.87
N THR A 136 -5.33 -3.97 -8.24
CA THR A 136 -6.76 -3.84 -7.87
C THR A 136 -6.95 -2.66 -6.91
N VAL A 137 -6.07 -2.50 -5.93
CA VAL A 137 -6.16 -1.41 -4.94
C VAL A 137 -5.45 -0.13 -5.39
N ARG A 138 -5.00 -0.03 -6.65
CA ARG A 138 -4.22 1.11 -7.13
C ARG A 138 -4.90 2.45 -6.87
N ARG A 139 -6.12 2.61 -7.38
CA ARG A 139 -6.91 3.84 -7.32
C ARG A 139 -7.23 4.29 -5.88
N PRO A 140 -7.81 3.45 -5.00
CA PRO A 140 -8.12 3.89 -3.64
C PRO A 140 -6.87 4.27 -2.84
N MET A 141 -5.73 3.60 -3.08
CA MET A 141 -4.44 3.94 -2.46
C MET A 141 -3.89 5.28 -2.96
N ASP A 142 -3.79 5.48 -4.28
CA ASP A 142 -3.25 6.72 -4.85
C ASP A 142 -4.10 7.94 -4.45
N ARG A 143 -5.43 7.79 -4.46
CA ARG A 143 -6.34 8.85 -4.03
C ARG A 143 -6.14 9.20 -2.56
N PHE A 144 -6.04 8.19 -1.70
CA PHE A 144 -5.82 8.41 -0.27
C PHE A 144 -4.52 9.18 -0.01
N PHE A 145 -3.41 8.79 -0.63
CA PHE A 145 -2.15 9.52 -0.45
C PHE A 145 -2.19 10.92 -1.05
N ALA A 146 -2.84 11.11 -2.21
CA ALA A 146 -3.02 12.46 -2.75
C ALA A 146 -3.79 13.37 -1.79
N SER A 147 -4.83 12.83 -1.14
CA SER A 147 -5.62 13.53 -0.12
C SER A 147 -4.81 13.82 1.15
N LEU A 148 -4.16 12.80 1.71
CA LEU A 148 -3.31 12.90 2.91
C LEU A 148 -2.19 13.92 2.75
N LEU A 149 -1.56 13.92 1.58
CA LEU A 149 -0.38 14.74 1.32
C LEU A 149 -0.75 16.14 0.79
N GLY A 150 -1.98 16.35 0.31
CA GLY A 150 -2.47 17.62 -0.26
C GLY A 150 -1.92 17.96 -1.66
N SER A 151 -0.97 17.19 -2.18
CA SER A 151 -0.47 17.31 -3.56
C SER A 151 0.23 16.01 -3.98
N PRO A 152 0.24 15.68 -5.29
CA PRO A 152 0.91 14.47 -5.76
C PRO A 152 2.42 14.49 -5.44
N LEU A 153 2.99 13.31 -5.26
CA LEU A 153 4.44 13.16 -5.09
C LEU A 153 5.14 13.42 -6.42
N ARG A 154 6.30 14.07 -6.37
CA ARG A 154 7.11 14.36 -7.57
C ARG A 154 7.62 13.07 -8.21
N SER A 155 7.93 12.09 -7.38
CA SER A 155 8.40 10.76 -7.78
C SER A 155 7.35 9.87 -8.45
N THR A 156 6.05 10.14 -8.29
CA THR A 156 5.01 9.20 -8.77
C THR A 156 5.03 9.01 -10.28
N ALA A 157 5.09 10.10 -11.05
CA ALA A 157 5.06 10.02 -12.52
C ALA A 157 6.25 9.21 -13.05
N PHE A 158 7.45 9.50 -12.55
CA PHE A 158 8.65 8.75 -12.92
C PHE A 158 8.56 7.28 -12.50
N LEU A 159 8.05 6.99 -11.29
CA LEU A 159 7.88 5.61 -10.83
C LEU A 159 6.92 4.84 -11.72
N GLU A 160 5.80 5.44 -12.13
CA GLU A 160 4.81 4.79 -13.01
C GLU A 160 5.37 4.45 -14.38
N ASP A 161 6.32 5.25 -14.90
CA ASP A 161 6.97 5.01 -16.19
C ASP A 161 7.98 3.85 -16.16
N VAL A 162 8.53 3.51 -14.99
CA VAL A 162 9.65 2.56 -14.87
C VAL A 162 9.32 1.30 -14.06
N LEU A 163 8.18 1.25 -13.36
CA LEU A 163 7.79 0.11 -12.54
C LEU A 163 7.06 -0.95 -13.39
N PRO A 164 7.49 -2.23 -13.32
CA PRO A 164 6.88 -3.33 -14.09
C PRO A 164 5.52 -3.82 -13.55
#